data_AF-A0A7G8IJT2-F1
#
_entry.id   AF-A0A7G8IJT2-F1
#
_cell.length_a   1.000
_cell.length_b   1.000
_cell.length_c   1.000
_cell.angle_alpha   90.00
_cell.angle_beta   90.00
_cell.angle_gamma   90.00
#
_symmetry.space_group_name_H-M   'P 1'
#
loop_
_entity.id
_entity.type
_entity.pdbx_description
1 polymer ?
#
loop_
_entity_poly.entity_id
_entity_poly.type
_entity_poly.pdbx_seq_one_letter_code
_entity_poly.pdbx_strand_id
1 'polypeptide(L)' 'MERNKNPNTLPVELNRTSLYLGLLFVFVTGILFSSYFFN' A
#
# COMPACT_ATOMS: atom_id res chain seq x y z
N MET A 1 22.66 23.63 -10.77
CA MET A 1 21.92 22.91 -11.84
C MET A 1 20.50 22.71 -11.35
N GLU A 2 19.55 23.48 -11.89
CA GLU A 2 18.14 23.35 -11.53
C GLU A 2 17.61 22.01 -12.08
N ARG A 3 17.09 21.15 -11.21
CA ARG A 3 16.50 19.87 -11.64
C ARG A 3 15.20 20.18 -12.36
N ASN A 4 15.17 20.00 -13.67
CA ASN A 4 13.95 20.16 -14.47
C ASN A 4 12.88 19.16 -13.95
N LYS A 5 11.70 19.67 -13.56
CA LYS A 5 10.63 18.84 -12.99
C LYS A 5 10.07 17.94 -14.10
N ASN A 6 9.98 16.64 -13.85
CA ASN A 6 9.44 15.70 -14.83
C ASN A 6 7.97 16.08 -15.16
N PRO A 7 7.64 16.36 -16.43
CA PRO A 7 6.28 16.75 -16.84
C PRO A 7 5.25 15.64 -16.67
N ASN A 8 5.68 14.39 -16.47
CA ASN A 8 4.82 13.22 -16.34
C ASN A 8 4.44 12.88 -14.89
N THR A 9 4.68 13.78 -13.92
CA THR A 9 4.27 13.54 -12.54
C THR A 9 2.76 13.66 -12.40
N LEU A 10 2.10 12.59 -11.98
CA LEU A 10 0.66 12.55 -11.72
C LEU A 10 0.38 12.42 -10.21
N PRO A 11 -0.74 12.97 -9.70
CA PRO A 11 -1.15 12.76 -8.32
C PRO A 11 -1.62 11.32 -8.11
N VAL A 12 -1.41 10.81 -6.90
CA VAL A 12 -1.90 9.48 -6.48
C VAL A 12 -3.11 9.69 -5.56
N GLU A 13 -4.16 8.89 -5.75
CA GLU A 13 -5.35 8.93 -4.93
C GLU A 13 -5.51 7.64 -4.13
N LEU A 14 -5.79 7.78 -2.83
CA LEU A 14 -6.19 6.68 -1.97
C LEU A 14 -7.37 7.14 -1.11
N ASN A 15 -8.56 6.63 -1.44
CA ASN A 15 -9.77 6.96 -0.68
C ASN A 15 -9.86 6.12 0.62
N ARG A 16 -10.72 6.56 1.55
CA ARG A 16 -10.89 5.89 2.85
C ARG A 16 -11.34 4.43 2.72
N THR A 17 -12.20 4.11 1.77
CA THR A 17 -12.67 2.75 1.54
C THR A 17 -11.52 1.84 1.09
N SER A 18 -10.73 2.28 0.12
CA SER A 18 -9.54 1.57 -0.36
C SER A 18 -8.50 1.40 0.75
N LEU A 19 -8.33 2.40 1.63
CA LEU A 19 -7.47 2.28 2.81
C LEU A 19 -7.95 1.16 3.75
N TYR A 20 -9.25 1.12 4.09
CA TYR A 20 -9.79 0.07 4.96
C TYR A 20 -9.69 -1.32 4.33
N LEU A 21 -9.97 -1.45 3.03
CA LEU A 21 -9.80 -2.71 2.31
C LEU A 21 -8.33 -3.18 2.29
N GLY A 22 -7.40 -2.25 2.10
CA GLY A 22 -5.96 -2.53 2.15
C GLY A 22 -5.50 -3.01 3.52
N LEU A 23 -5.91 -2.32 4.59
CA LEU A 23 -5.59 -2.73 5.97
C LEU A 23 -6.19 -4.10 6.32
N LEU A 24 -7.45 -4.34 5.94
CA LEU A 24 -8.10 -5.63 6.11
C LEU A 24 -7.30 -6.74 5.42
N PHE A 25 -6.91 -6.52 4.15
CA PHE A 25 -6.13 -7.49 3.39
C PHE A 25 -4.79 -7.81 4.06
N VAL A 26 -4.05 -6.78 4.51
CA VAL A 26 -2.76 -6.96 5.20
C VAL A 26 -2.92 -7.73 6.51
N PHE A 27 -3.91 -7.41 7.34
CA PHE A 27 -4.12 -8.11 8.60
C PHE A 27 -4.59 -9.55 8.40
N VAL A 28 -5.51 -9.80 7.47
CA VAL A 28 -5.98 -11.16 7.19
C VAL A 28 -4.86 -12.03 6.64
N THR A 29 -4.08 -11.52 5.67
CA THR A 29 -2.94 -12.25 5.13
C THR A 29 -1.83 -12.43 6.18
N GLY A 30 -1.55 -11.40 6.98
CA GLY A 30 -0.59 -11.50 8.09
C GLY A 30 -0.98 -12.58 9.10
N ILE A 31 -2.25 -12.65 9.50
CA ILE A 31 -2.77 -13.71 10.39
C ILE A 31 -2.70 -15.07 9.70
N LEU A 32 -3.18 -15.19 8.46
CA LEU A 32 -3.14 -16.44 7.69
C LEU A 32 -1.72 -17.01 7.56
N PHE A 33 -0.75 -16.15 7.24
CA PHE A 33 0.65 -16.55 7.06
C PHE A 33 1.44 -16.63 8.36
N SER A 34 0.94 -16.06 9.46
CA SER A 34 1.65 -16.06 10.75
C SER A 34 2.03 -17.46 11.21
N SER A 35 1.12 -18.43 11.10
CA SER A 35 1.39 -19.81 11.46
C SER A 35 2.57 -20.39 10.68
N TYR A 36 2.65 -20.13 9.37
CA TYR A 36 3.76 -20.59 8.53
C TYR A 36 5.08 -19.87 8.81
N PHE A 37 5.03 -18.62 9.27
CA PHE A 37 6.23 -17.88 9.69
C PHE A 37 6.75 -18.34 11.06
N PHE A 38 5.86 -18.74 11.96
CA PHE A 38 6.21 -19.16 13.32
C PHE A 38 6.35 -20.68 13.50
N ASN A 39 5.86 -21.51 12.55
CA ASN A 39 6.09 -22.94 12.30
C ASN A 39 4.82 -23.68 11.85
#